data_AF-A0A965AQ22-F1
#
_entry.id   AF-A0A965AQ22-F1
#
_cell.length_a   1.000
_cell.length_b   1.000
_cell.length_c   1.000
_cell.angle_alpha   90.00
_cell.angle_beta   90.00
_cell.angle_gamma   90.00
#
_symmetry.space_group_name_H-M   'P 1'
#
loop_
_entity.id
_entity.type
_entity.pdbx_description
1 polymer ?
#
loop_
_entity_poly.entity_id
_entity_poly.type
_entity_poly.pdbx_seq_one_letter_code
_entity_poly.pdbx_strand_id
1 'polypeptide(L)' 'MAKRTAPVYRGDVIYSGQDEYGDVAVVQEATSRTLHFGSTARQSTMLMADPTRLALTYTRCMVGG' A
#
# COMPACT_ATOMS: atom_id res chain seq x y z
N MET A 1 -21.46 9.99 15.15
CA MET A 1 -20.30 9.24 14.62
C MET A 1 -20.04 9.74 13.21
N ALA A 2 -18.88 10.34 12.93
CA ALA A 2 -18.56 10.84 11.59
C ALA A 2 -18.34 9.66 10.64
N LYS A 3 -19.02 9.66 9.49
CA LYS A 3 -18.82 8.66 8.43
C LYS A 3 -17.39 8.85 7.89
N ARG A 4 -16.49 7.91 8.19
CA ARG A 4 -15.11 7.94 7.67
C ARG A 4 -15.20 7.75 6.15
N THR A 5 -14.89 8.78 5.38
CA THR A 5 -14.84 8.68 3.92
C THR A 5 -13.70 7.73 3.54
N ALA A 6 -13.97 6.75 2.68
CA ALA A 6 -12.94 5.84 2.20
C ALA A 6 -11.80 6.63 1.52
N PRO A 7 -10.53 6.26 1.74
CA PRO A 7 -9.39 6.90 1.09
C PRO A 7 -9.46 6.73 -0.44
N VAL A 8 -9.07 7.77 -1.18
CA VAL A 8 -8.99 7.74 -2.64
C VAL A 8 -7.57 7.35 -3.05
N TYR A 9 -7.44 6.18 -3.68
CA TYR A 9 -6.17 5.64 -4.14
C TYR A 9 -5.84 6.07 -5.58
N ARG A 10 -4.55 6.11 -5.93
CA ARG A 10 -4.07 6.40 -7.29
C ARG A 10 -3.81 5.12 -8.08
N GLY A 11 -4.86 4.32 -8.28
CA GLY A 11 -4.78 3.05 -9.02
C GLY A 11 -6.02 2.19 -8.80
N ASP A 12 -5.99 0.98 -9.34
CA ASP A 12 -7.08 0.03 -9.24
C ASP A 12 -6.97 -0.75 -7.93
N VAL A 13 -8.04 -0.75 -7.13
CA VAL A 13 -8.11 -1.61 -5.93
C VAL A 13 -8.32 -3.05 -6.39
N ILE A 14 -7.27 -3.86 -6.34
CA ILE A 14 -7.30 -5.28 -6.72
C ILE A 14 -7.64 -6.20 -5.56
N TYR A 15 -7.56 -5.69 -4.33
CA TYR A 15 -8.03 -6.36 -3.12
C TYR A 15 -8.49 -5.33 -2.10
N SER A 16 -9.60 -5.62 -1.42
CA SER A 16 -10.09 -4.88 -0.27
C SER A 16 -10.63 -5.85 0.77
N GLY A 17 -10.26 -5.64 2.03
CA GLY A 17 -10.76 -6.41 3.17
C GLY A 17 -10.67 -5.59 4.45
N GLN A 18 -11.04 -6.21 5.55
CA GLN A 18 -10.93 -5.63 6.88
C GLN A 18 -10.42 -6.71 7.84
N ASP A 19 -9.49 -6.34 8.72
CA ASP A 19 -9.04 -7.18 9.82
C ASP A 19 -9.43 -6.56 11.17
N GLU A 20 -8.87 -7.08 12.28
CA GLU A 20 -9.13 -6.57 13.63
C GLU A 20 -8.59 -5.14 13.86
N TYR A 21 -7.66 -4.66 13.03
CA TYR A 21 -7.01 -3.36 13.13
C TYR A 21 -7.57 -2.33 12.14
N GLY A 22 -8.25 -2.76 11.08
CA GLY A 22 -9.01 -1.89 10.19
C GLY A 22 -8.98 -2.31 8.73
N ASP A 23 -9.14 -1.31 7.86
CA ASP A 23 -9.26 -1.54 6.42
C ASP A 23 -7.90 -1.90 5.81
N VAL A 24 -7.85 -2.97 5.02
CA VAL A 24 -6.67 -3.39 4.26
C VAL A 24 -6.99 -3.34 2.77
N ALA A 25 -6.17 -2.63 2.00
CA ALA A 25 -6.33 -2.53 0.55
C ALA A 25 -5.01 -2.80 -0.18
N VAL A 26 -5.10 -3.53 -1.30
CA VAL A 26 -4.00 -3.65 -2.27
C VAL A 26 -4.39 -2.90 -3.53
N VAL A 27 -3.57 -1.93 -3.89
CA VAL A 27 -3.78 -1.06 -5.05
C VAL A 27 -2.75 -1.39 -6.11
N GLN A 28 -3.22 -1.65 -7.32
CA GLN A 28 -2.43 -1.81 -8.51
C GLN A 28 -2.27 -0.45 -9.21
N GLU A 29 -1.04 0.06 -9.22
CA GLU A 29 -0.64 1.22 -10.02
C GLU A 29 -0.01 0.74 -11.33
N ALA A 30 0.37 1.67 -12.21
CA ALA A 30 0.95 1.34 -13.52
C ALA A 30 2.20 0.42 -13.44
N THR A 31 3.02 0.57 -12.41
CA THR A 31 4.30 -0.15 -12.27
C THR A 31 4.46 -0.89 -10.95
N SER A 32 3.50 -0.76 -10.03
CA SER A 32 3.65 -1.25 -8.67
C SER A 32 2.36 -1.77 -8.05
N ARG A 33 2.51 -2.58 -7.01
CA ARG A 33 1.43 -2.94 -6.09
C ARG A 33 1.73 -2.39 -4.72
N THR A 34 0.75 -1.73 -4.13
CA THR A 34 0.91 -1.02 -2.86
C THR A 34 -0.10 -1.48 -1.82
N LEU A 35 0.37 -1.72 -0.61
CA LEU A 35 -0.45 -2.06 0.55
C LEU A 35 -0.82 -0.79 1.32
N HIS A 36 -2.09 -0.65 1.66
CA HIS A 36 -2.63 0.49 2.40
C HIS A 36 -3.47 0.03 3.59
N PHE A 37 -3.40 0.80 4.68
CA PHE A 37 -4.25 0.63 5.86
C PHE A 37 -5.13 1.85 6.09
N GLY A 38 -6.41 1.76 5.71
CA GLY A 38 -7.44 2.79 5.94
C GLY A 38 -7.11 4.24 5.55
N SER A 39 -6.03 4.46 4.80
CA SER A 39 -5.45 5.75 4.45
C SER A 39 -4.70 5.65 3.14
N THR A 40 -4.26 6.77 2.57
CA THR A 40 -3.46 6.82 1.33
C THR A 40 -1.97 6.53 1.55
N ALA A 41 -1.55 6.25 2.78
CA ALA A 41 -0.15 6.00 3.11
C ALA A 41 0.25 4.58 2.71
N ARG A 42 1.27 4.48 1.84
CA ARG A 42 1.83 3.21 1.36
C ARG A 42 2.65 2.53 2.47
N GLN A 43 2.17 1.38 2.94
CA GLN A 43 2.80 0.57 3.99
C GLN A 43 3.81 -0.44 3.43
N SER A 44 3.57 -0.87 2.20
CA SER A 44 4.50 -1.67 1.41
C SER A 44 4.30 -1.35 -0.06
N THR A 45 5.33 -1.55 -0.86
CA THR A 45 5.29 -1.34 -2.31
C THR A 45 6.21 -2.34 -2.99
N MET A 46 5.66 -3.06 -3.96
CA MET A 46 6.35 -4.00 -4.81
C MET A 46 6.38 -3.45 -6.24
N LEU A 47 7.57 -3.31 -6.83
CA LEU A 47 7.68 -3.00 -8.26
C LEU A 47 7.38 -4.28 -9.04
N MET A 48 6.49 -4.20 -10.04
CA MET A 48 6.14 -5.39 -10.82
C MET A 48 7.28 -5.87 -11.72
N ALA A 49 8.09 -4.93 -12.22
CA ALA A 49 9.23 -5.24 -13.08
C ALA A 49 10.47 -5.72 -12.31
N ASP A 50 10.58 -5.40 -11.02
CA ASP A 50 11.71 -5.76 -10.17
C ASP A 50 11.23 -6.01 -8.72
N PRO A 51 10.60 -7.16 -8.47
CA PRO A 51 9.92 -7.44 -7.22
C PRO A 51 10.86 -7.60 -6.03
N THR A 52 12.13 -7.91 -6.27
CA THR A 52 13.17 -8.09 -5.26
C THR A 52 13.76 -6.77 -4.78
N ARG A 53 13.53 -5.67 -5.50
CA ARG A 53 14.02 -4.35 -5.12
C ARG A 53 13.07 -3.67 -4.15
N LEU A 54 13.63 -3.21 -3.03
CA LEU A 54 12.92 -2.39 -2.06
C LEU A 54 12.53 -1.04 -2.67
N ALA A 55 11.24 -0.85 -2.93
CA ALA A 55 10.71 0.37 -3.56
C ALA A 55 10.70 1.57 -2.62
N LEU A 56 10.40 1.34 -1.34
CA LEU A 56 10.26 2.38 -0.33
C LEU A 56 11.62 2.76 0.26
N THR A 57 11.91 4.06 0.31
CA THR A 57 13.19 4.58 0.81
C THR A 57 13.44 4.17 2.26
N TYR A 58 12.44 4.27 3.13
CA TYR A 58 12.62 3.88 4.54
C TYR A 58 12.96 2.40 4.67
N THR A 59 12.36 1.50 3.88
CA THR A 59 12.69 0.07 3.89
C THR A 59 14.12 -0.18 3.45
N ARG A 60 14.63 0.55 2.46
CA ARG A 60 16.04 0.50 2.09
C ARG A 60 16.96 0.94 3.23
N CYS A 61 16.61 2.03 3.93
CA CYS A 61 17.36 2.50 5.09
C CYS A 61 17.34 1.50 6.25
N MET A 62 16.25 0.76 6.46
CA MET A 62 16.16 -0.26 7.52
C MET A 62 17.03 -1.49 7.25
N VAL A 63 17.30 -1.83 5.98
CA VAL A 63 18.06 -3.03 5.60
C VAL A 63 19.55 -2.74 5.38
N GLY A 64 19.90 -1.51 5.00
CA GLY A 64 21.28 -1.09 4.74
C GLY A 64 22.03 -0.51 5.95
N GLY A 65 21.55 -0.81 7.17
CA GLY A 65 22.24 -0.46 8.43
C GLY A 65 23.38 -1.41 8.75
#